data_AF-A0A6G7PWA0-F1
#
_entry.id   AF-A0A6G7PWA0-F1
#
_cell.length_a   1.000
_cell.length_b   1.000
_cell.length_c   1.000
_cell.angle_alpha   90.00
_cell.angle_beta   90.00
_cell.angle_gamma   90.00
#
_symmetry.space_group_name_H-M   'P 1'
#
loop_
_entity.id
_entity.type
_entity.pdbx_description
1 polymer ?
#
loop_
_entity_poly.entity_id
_entity_poly.type
_entity_poly.pdbx_seq_one_letter_code
_entity_poly.pdbx_strand_id
1 'polypeptide(L)'
;MACQWPPVIRRAQEVVKASEKVRALARELKEIISRLDPLIETYTAKVCPTCQDVCCSQTNAYHDFADLVLLLAAGHRPPPYEHHRRLLDPCQFMGAKGCILPRWQRPYRCTWYFCSPLVEAMEAQPPKRYRRILAQISHMQTIRRELLETLQAVLKRGLDSPLF
;
A
#
# COMPACT_ATOMS: atom_id res chain seq x y z
N MET A 1 16.45 -19.58 -12.40
CA MET A 1 15.61 -19.04 -13.51
C MET A 1 15.47 -17.54 -13.31
N ALA A 2 16.01 -16.73 -14.21
CA ALA A 2 15.90 -15.28 -14.13
C ALA A 2 14.44 -14.88 -14.36
N CYS A 3 13.72 -14.52 -13.30
CA CYS A 3 12.37 -14.00 -13.42
C CYS A 3 12.45 -12.67 -14.17
N GLN A 4 12.11 -12.69 -15.47
CA GLN A 4 12.06 -11.49 -16.27
C GLN A 4 10.89 -10.66 -15.74
N TRP A 5 11.23 -9.60 -15.01
CA TRP A 5 10.24 -8.73 -14.41
C TRP A 5 9.35 -8.11 -15.50
N PRO A 6 8.02 -8.08 -15.31
CA PRO A 6 7.12 -7.33 -16.17
C PRO A 6 7.66 -5.91 -16.42
N PRO A 7 7.47 -5.33 -17.62
CA PRO A 7 8.02 -4.02 -17.99
C PRO A 7 7.76 -2.92 -16.95
N VAL A 8 6.59 -2.94 -16.31
CA VAL A 8 6.21 -1.98 -15.26
C VAL A 8 7.15 -2.01 -14.05
N ILE A 9 7.65 -3.18 -13.66
CA ILE A 9 8.55 -3.31 -12.50
C ILE A 9 9.96 -2.82 -12.85
N ARG A 10 10.43 -3.10 -14.08
CA ARG A 10 11.69 -2.53 -14.58
C ARG A 10 11.62 -1.00 -14.59
N ARG A 11 10.53 -0.45 -15.09
CA ARG A 11 10.32 1.00 -15.11
C ARG A 11 10.28 1.60 -13.70
N ALA A 12 9.60 0.95 -12.77
CA ALA A 12 9.60 1.39 -11.37
C ALA A 12 11.02 1.36 -10.75
N GLN A 13 11.84 0.35 -11.06
CA GLN A 13 13.23 0.30 -10.62
C GLN A 13 14.08 1.45 -11.18
N GLU A 14 13.91 1.80 -12.45
CA GLU A 14 14.59 2.95 -13.07
C GLU A 14 14.23 4.25 -12.36
N VAL A 15 12.94 4.47 -12.09
CA VAL A 15 12.46 5.66 -11.38
C VAL A 15 13.03 5.74 -9.96
N VAL A 16 13.01 4.61 -9.23
CA VAL A 16 13.60 4.51 -7.89
C VAL A 16 15.09 4.81 -7.93
N LYS A 17 15.83 4.39 -8.96
CA LYS A 17 17.26 4.70 -9.12
C LYS A 17 17.51 6.16 -9.51
N ALA A 18 16.64 6.74 -10.33
CA ALA A 18 16.83 8.08 -10.89
C ALA A 18 16.57 9.23 -9.90
N SER A 19 15.90 8.99 -8.77
CA SER A 19 15.50 10.09 -7.85
C SER A 19 15.67 9.73 -6.37
N GLU A 20 16.59 10.41 -5.69
CA GLU A 20 16.72 10.31 -4.23
C GLU A 20 15.47 10.83 -3.51
N LYS A 21 14.81 11.86 -4.05
CA LYS A 21 13.56 12.37 -3.47
C LYS A 21 12.46 11.31 -3.46
N VAL A 22 12.33 10.54 -4.55
CA VAL A 22 11.39 9.39 -4.61
C VAL A 22 11.75 8.35 -3.54
N ARG A 23 13.03 8.01 -3.39
CA ARG A 23 13.48 7.05 -2.36
C ARG A 23 13.19 7.54 -0.95
N ALA A 24 13.44 8.81 -0.66
CA ALA A 24 13.18 9.42 0.64
C ALA A 24 11.69 9.36 1.00
N LEU A 25 10.82 9.83 0.10
CA LEU A 25 9.36 9.81 0.29
C LEU A 25 8.82 8.38 0.44
N ALA A 26 9.35 7.42 -0.32
CA ALA A 26 8.97 6.02 -0.20
C ALA A 26 9.38 5.40 1.15
N ARG A 27 10.58 5.71 1.66
CA ARG A 27 11.03 5.27 2.99
C ARG A 27 10.15 5.87 4.09
N GLU A 28 9.87 7.17 4.01
CA GLU A 28 8.99 7.84 4.97
C GLU A 28 7.57 7.25 4.96
N LEU A 29 7.01 7.00 3.77
CA LEU A 29 5.69 6.39 3.65
C LEU A 29 5.67 4.99 4.28
N LYS A 30 6.70 4.16 4.07
CA LYS A 30 6.84 2.85 4.73
C LYS A 30 6.86 3.00 6.25
N GLU A 31 7.61 3.95 6.79
CA GLU A 31 7.70 4.17 8.23
C GLU A 31 6.36 4.61 8.83
N ILE A 32 5.64 5.53 8.18
CA ILE A 32 4.31 5.95 8.61
C ILE A 32 3.35 4.76 8.65
N ILE A 33 3.31 3.96 7.58
CA ILE A 33 2.44 2.78 7.52
C ILE A 33 2.83 1.77 8.61
N SER A 34 4.12 1.57 8.84
CA SER A 34 4.62 0.65 9.88
C SER A 34 4.24 1.10 11.30
N ARG A 35 4.20 2.41 11.56
CA ARG A 35 3.70 2.97 12.83
C ARG A 35 2.19 2.87 12.97
N LEU A 36 1.46 2.99 11.86
CA LEU A 36 0.01 2.89 11.80
C LEU A 36 -0.48 1.44 11.96
N ASP A 37 0.30 0.47 11.48
CA ASP A 37 -0.06 -0.95 11.46
C ASP A 37 -0.53 -1.50 12.82
N PRO A 38 0.23 -1.41 13.94
CA PRO A 38 -0.23 -1.94 15.22
C PRO A 38 -1.50 -1.23 15.75
N LEU A 39 -1.71 0.04 15.36
CA LEU A 39 -2.92 0.76 15.73
C LEU A 39 -4.12 0.17 15.00
N ILE A 40 -4.03 -0.02 13.68
CA ILE A 40 -5.10 -0.61 12.88
C ILE A 40 -5.33 -2.08 13.28
N GLU A 41 -4.25 -2.83 13.50
CA GLU A 41 -4.30 -4.25 13.83
C GLU A 41 -5.12 -4.54 15.09
N THR A 42 -5.07 -3.62 16.07
CA THR A 42 -5.90 -3.68 17.28
C THR A 42 -7.40 -3.80 16.95
N TYR A 43 -7.85 -3.18 15.86
CA TYR A 43 -9.26 -3.15 15.47
C TYR A 43 -9.56 -4.25 14.45
N THR A 44 -8.70 -4.46 13.46
CA THR A 44 -8.92 -5.52 12.46
C THR A 44 -8.91 -6.90 13.10
N ALA A 45 -8.07 -7.16 14.11
CA ALA A 45 -8.07 -8.43 14.85
C ALA A 45 -9.35 -8.67 15.66
N LYS A 46 -10.13 -7.61 15.97
CA LYS A 46 -11.41 -7.72 16.68
C LYS A 46 -12.60 -7.83 15.73
N VAL A 47 -12.59 -7.03 14.66
CA VAL A 47 -13.73 -6.87 13.75
C VAL A 47 -13.70 -7.90 12.62
N CYS A 48 -12.53 -8.11 12.00
CA CYS A 48 -12.45 -8.90 10.77
C CYS A 48 -12.75 -10.41 10.96
N PRO A 49 -12.32 -11.10 12.04
CA PRO A 49 -12.56 -12.53 12.18
C PRO A 49 -14.04 -12.95 12.27
N THR A 50 -14.93 -12.05 12.67
CA THR A 50 -16.37 -12.32 12.81
C THR A 50 -17.22 -11.60 11.77
N CYS A 51 -16.59 -10.88 10.84
CA CYS A 51 -17.31 -10.13 9.80
C CYS A 51 -17.79 -11.09 8.71
N GLN A 52 -19.07 -11.01 8.33
CA GLN A 52 -19.64 -11.83 7.26
C GLN A 52 -19.28 -11.28 5.86
N ASP A 53 -18.96 -9.98 5.78
CA ASP A 53 -18.64 -9.25 4.56
C ASP A 53 -17.18 -8.76 4.54
N VAL A 54 -16.24 -9.64 4.85
CA VAL A 54 -14.81 -9.28 4.89
C VAL A 54 -14.36 -8.77 3.53
N CYS A 55 -13.80 -7.55 3.47
CA CYS A 55 -13.36 -6.97 2.20
C CYS A 55 -12.38 -7.87 1.41
N CYS A 56 -11.53 -8.63 2.11
CA CYS A 56 -10.58 -9.57 1.50
C CYS A 56 -11.24 -10.77 0.80
N SER A 57 -12.44 -11.19 1.18
CA SER A 57 -13.16 -12.28 0.49
C SER A 57 -13.97 -11.79 -0.71
N GLN A 58 -14.29 -10.50 -0.74
CA GLN A 58 -15.15 -9.89 -1.76
C GLN A 58 -14.37 -9.24 -2.91
N THR A 59 -13.11 -8.85 -2.69
CA THR A 59 -12.32 -8.22 -3.73
C THR A 59 -10.83 -8.53 -3.65
N ASN A 60 -10.24 -8.79 -4.81
CA ASN A 60 -8.80 -8.88 -4.97
C ASN A 60 -8.20 -7.48 -5.23
N ALA A 61 -7.07 -7.19 -4.59
CA ALA A 61 -6.36 -5.92 -4.73
C ALA A 61 -4.95 -6.13 -5.29
N TYR A 62 -4.62 -5.36 -6.33
CA TYR A 62 -3.29 -5.31 -6.92
C TYR A 62 -2.60 -4.01 -6.52
N HIS A 63 -1.28 -4.08 -6.38
CA HIS A 63 -0.41 -2.93 -6.18
C HIS A 63 -0.48 -2.00 -7.40
N ASP A 64 -0.69 -0.71 -7.15
CA ASP A 64 -0.54 0.29 -8.19
C ASP A 64 0.94 0.63 -8.41
N PHE A 65 1.23 1.51 -9.38
CA PHE A 65 2.60 1.88 -9.71
C PHE A 65 3.35 2.51 -8.52
N ALA A 66 2.69 3.32 -7.69
CA ALA A 66 3.31 3.94 -6.53
C ALA A 66 3.61 2.91 -5.42
N ASP A 67 2.76 1.90 -5.28
CA ASP A 67 3.00 0.78 -4.38
C ASP A 67 4.24 -0.02 -4.82
N LEU A 68 4.39 -0.26 -6.13
CA LEU A 68 5.59 -0.92 -6.68
C LEU A 68 6.86 -0.10 -6.41
N VAL A 69 6.82 1.22 -6.62
CA VAL A 69 7.94 2.12 -6.28
C VAL A 69 8.27 2.03 -4.80
N LEU A 70 7.28 2.06 -3.91
CA LEU A 70 7.49 1.95 -2.46
C LEU A 70 8.20 0.65 -2.09
N LEU A 71 7.71 -0.49 -2.59
CA LEU A 71 8.32 -1.79 -2.36
C LEU A 71 9.77 -1.82 -2.81
N LEU A 72 10.03 -1.37 -4.04
CA LEU A 72 11.37 -1.39 -4.63
C LEU A 72 12.33 -0.43 -3.94
N ALA A 73 11.88 0.78 -3.57
CA ALA A 73 12.68 1.75 -2.82
C ALA A 73 13.04 1.23 -1.42
N ALA A 74 12.18 0.40 -0.84
CA ALA A 74 12.45 -0.30 0.41
C ALA A 74 13.36 -1.54 0.25
N GLY A 75 13.82 -1.85 -0.97
CA GLY A 75 14.64 -3.03 -1.26
C GLY A 75 13.84 -4.34 -1.37
N HIS A 76 12.51 -4.26 -1.46
CA HIS A 76 11.64 -5.42 -1.55
C HIS A 76 11.13 -5.66 -2.96
N ARG A 77 10.91 -6.94 -3.24
CA ARG A 77 10.31 -7.42 -4.48
C ARG A 77 8.78 -7.44 -4.31
N PRO A 78 8.01 -6.97 -5.31
CA PRO A 78 6.59 -7.28 -5.38
C PRO A 78 6.33 -8.78 -5.22
N PRO A 79 5.27 -9.16 -4.50
CA PRO A 79 4.91 -10.57 -4.36
C PRO A 79 4.57 -11.18 -5.73
N PRO A 80 4.67 -12.51 -5.88
CA PRO A 80 4.12 -13.18 -7.05
C PRO A 80 2.60 -12.93 -7.10
N TYR A 81 2.07 -12.56 -8.28
CA TYR A 81 0.64 -12.34 -8.48
C TYR A 81 0.04 -13.45 -9.32
N GLU A 82 -1.14 -13.93 -8.91
CA GLU A 82 -2.00 -14.78 -9.72
C GLU A 82 -2.84 -13.91 -10.68
N HIS A 83 -2.30 -13.69 -11.89
CA HIS A 83 -2.90 -12.77 -12.88
C HIS A 83 -4.23 -13.23 -13.48
N HIS A 84 -4.69 -14.45 -13.21
CA HIS A 84 -5.92 -15.01 -13.75
C HIS A 84 -7.14 -14.84 -12.81
N ARG A 85 -6.96 -14.22 -11.64
CA ARG A 85 -8.05 -13.97 -10.69
C ARG A 85 -8.96 -12.84 -11.16
N ARG A 86 -10.27 -13.03 -10.98
CA ARG A 86 -11.29 -12.00 -11.19
C ARG A 86 -11.27 -10.99 -10.05
N LEU A 87 -11.82 -9.81 -10.30
CA LEU A 87 -11.87 -8.73 -9.30
C LEU A 87 -12.67 -9.10 -8.04
N LEU A 88 -13.66 -9.98 -8.18
CA LEU A 88 -14.53 -10.45 -7.10
C LEU A 88 -14.05 -11.75 -6.44
N ASP A 89 -12.96 -12.33 -6.93
CA ASP A 89 -12.39 -13.51 -6.27
C ASP A 89 -11.76 -13.07 -4.94
N PRO A 90 -11.72 -13.96 -3.93
CA PRO A 90 -10.97 -13.71 -2.70
C PRO A 90 -9.52 -13.32 -3.01
N CYS A 91 -9.03 -12.34 -2.25
CA CYS A 91 -7.66 -11.85 -2.37
C CYS A 91 -6.67 -13.02 -2.17
N GLN A 92 -5.70 -13.16 -3.07
CA GLN A 92 -4.67 -14.22 -3.00
C GLN A 92 -3.82 -14.16 -1.71
N PHE A 93 -3.77 -13.00 -1.07
CA PHE A 93 -3.03 -12.78 0.17
C PHE A 93 -3.89 -13.00 1.42
N MET A 94 -5.13 -13.47 1.28
CA MET A 94 -6.00 -13.79 2.40
C MET A 94 -5.55 -15.11 3.07
N GLY A 95 -5.01 -15.00 4.28
CA GLY A 95 -4.71 -16.15 5.14
C GLY A 95 -5.80 -16.40 6.17
N ALA A 96 -5.64 -17.46 6.97
CA ALA A 96 -6.63 -17.90 7.95
C ALA A 96 -6.95 -16.86 9.05
N LYS A 97 -6.02 -15.95 9.34
CA LYS A 97 -6.16 -14.91 10.38
C LYS A 97 -6.12 -13.48 9.80
N GLY A 98 -6.34 -13.33 8.49
CA GLY A 98 -6.20 -12.07 7.79
C GLY A 98 -5.07 -12.09 6.77
N CYS A 99 -4.70 -10.92 6.27
CA CYS A 99 -3.73 -10.81 5.17
C CYS A 99 -2.33 -11.26 5.60
N ILE A 100 -1.70 -12.13 4.80
CA ILE A 100 -0.35 -12.66 5.05
C ILE A 100 0.76 -11.62 4.79
N LEU A 101 0.45 -10.53 4.09
CA LEU A 101 1.39 -9.44 3.84
C LEU A 101 1.39 -8.47 5.03
N PRO A 102 2.56 -7.97 5.46
CA PRO A 102 2.62 -6.83 6.38
C PRO A 102 2.01 -5.60 5.71
N ARG A 103 1.41 -4.69 6.48
CA ARG A 103 0.56 -3.62 5.92
C ARG A 103 1.27 -2.68 4.95
N TRP A 104 2.56 -2.38 5.18
CA TRP A 104 3.36 -1.57 4.26
C TRP A 104 3.67 -2.28 2.94
N GLN A 105 3.51 -3.61 2.86
CA GLN A 105 3.57 -4.38 1.62
C GLN A 105 2.20 -4.60 0.98
N ARG A 106 1.09 -4.18 1.60
CA ARG A 106 -0.24 -4.33 0.98
C ARG A 106 -0.45 -3.23 -0.07
N PRO A 107 -1.30 -3.45 -1.08
CA PRO A 107 -1.74 -2.37 -1.96
C PRO A 107 -2.27 -1.18 -1.15
N TYR A 108 -2.06 0.04 -1.61
CA TYR A 108 -2.44 1.23 -0.84
C TYR A 108 -3.91 1.21 -0.42
N ARG A 109 -4.80 0.78 -1.31
CA ARG A 109 -6.23 0.58 -1.03
C ARG A 109 -6.47 -0.18 0.27
N CYS A 110 -5.73 -1.26 0.52
CA CYS A 110 -5.86 -2.08 1.73
C CYS A 110 -5.33 -1.42 3.01
N THR A 111 -4.61 -0.30 2.87
CA THR A 111 -4.01 0.44 3.98
C THR A 111 -4.83 1.67 4.39
N TRP A 112 -5.65 2.23 3.49
CA TRP A 112 -6.50 3.40 3.78
C TRP A 112 -8.01 3.14 3.72
N TYR A 113 -8.46 1.96 3.26
CA TYR A 113 -9.87 1.59 3.30
C TYR A 113 -10.27 1.10 4.70
N PHE A 114 -11.28 1.74 5.29
CA PHE A 114 -11.89 1.35 6.55
C PHE A 114 -13.40 1.19 6.33
N CYS A 115 -13.94 -0.01 6.58
CA CYS A 115 -15.38 -0.26 6.52
C CYS A 115 -16.10 0.29 7.76
N SER A 116 -17.42 0.47 7.70
CA SER A 116 -18.20 1.04 8.81
C SER A 116 -17.98 0.34 10.15
N PRO A 117 -17.99 -1.01 10.25
CA PRO A 117 -17.73 -1.70 11.52
C PRO A 117 -16.33 -1.39 12.11
N LEU A 118 -15.34 -1.17 11.23
CA LEU A 118 -13.98 -0.84 11.66
C LEU A 118 -13.90 0.61 12.14
N VAL A 119 -14.59 1.54 11.46
CA VAL A 119 -14.70 2.95 11.87
C VAL A 119 -15.40 3.06 13.22
N GLU A 120 -16.54 2.38 13.41
CA GLU A 120 -17.28 2.35 14.68
C GLU A 120 -16.39 1.83 15.84
N ALA A 121 -15.65 0.74 15.61
CA ALA A 121 -14.71 0.21 16.59
C ALA A 121 -13.56 1.18 16.93
N MET A 122 -13.13 1.99 15.96
CA MET A 122 -12.12 3.03 16.15
C MET A 122 -12.66 4.23 16.92
N GLU A 123 -13.90 4.62 16.65
CA GLU A 123 -14.60 5.75 17.29
C GLU A 123 -15.01 5.47 18.74
N ALA A 124 -15.30 4.21 19.07
CA ALA A 124 -15.62 3.78 20.44
C ALA A 124 -14.44 3.89 21.43
N GLN A 125 -13.25 4.30 20.98
CA GLN A 125 -12.06 4.49 21.81
C GLN A 125 -11.97 5.91 22.38
N PRO A 126 -11.09 6.15 23.39
CA PRO A 126 -10.85 7.50 23.88
C PRO A 126 -10.54 8.49 22.72
N PRO A 127 -11.17 9.67 22.68
CA PRO A 127 -11.06 10.60 21.54
C PRO A 127 -9.62 10.94 21.13
N LYS A 128 -8.70 10.97 22.10
CA LYS A 128 -7.26 11.18 21.85
C LYS A 128 -6.64 10.09 20.97
N ARG A 129 -7.05 8.82 21.15
CA ARG A 129 -6.56 7.69 20.36
C ARG A 129 -7.07 7.74 18.93
N TYR A 130 -8.36 8.02 18.75
CA TYR A 130 -8.96 8.17 17.43
C TYR A 130 -8.32 9.32 16.64
N ARG A 131 -8.18 10.51 17.25
CA ARG A 131 -7.48 11.65 16.63
C ARG A 131 -6.04 11.32 16.22
N ARG A 132 -5.31 10.55 17.04
CA ARG A 132 -3.95 10.11 16.69
C ARG A 132 -3.93 9.26 15.42
N ILE A 133 -4.88 8.34 15.27
CA ILE A 133 -4.98 7.49 14.07
C ILE A 133 -5.29 8.35 12.84
N LEU A 134 -6.29 9.23 12.93
CA LEU A 134 -6.64 10.13 11.82
C LEU A 134 -5.47 11.04 11.42
N ALA A 135 -4.72 11.57 12.37
CA ALA A 135 -3.53 12.36 12.08
C ALA A 135 -2.45 11.56 11.33
N GLN A 136 -2.23 10.30 11.70
CA GLN A 136 -1.29 9.43 10.98
C GLN A 136 -1.79 9.07 9.57
N ILE A 137 -3.08 8.82 9.40
CA ILE A 137 -3.69 8.55 8.08
C ILE A 137 -3.56 9.79 7.17
N SER A 138 -3.88 10.98 7.69
CA SER A 138 -3.73 12.23 6.94
C SER A 138 -2.27 12.50 6.54
N HIS A 139 -1.34 12.23 7.46
CA HIS A 139 0.09 12.34 7.16
C HIS A 139 0.52 11.36 6.06
N MET A 140 0.11 10.08 6.16
CA MET A 140 0.34 9.07 5.12
C MET A 140 -0.19 9.51 3.74
N GLN A 141 -1.41 10.06 3.69
CA GLN A 141 -2.03 10.54 2.45
C GLN A 141 -1.23 11.71 1.84
N THR A 142 -0.73 12.61 2.68
CA THR A 142 0.12 13.73 2.25
C THR A 142 1.43 13.26 1.64
N ILE A 143 2.17 12.39 2.34
CA ILE A 143 3.43 11.85 1.82
C ILE A 143 3.20 11.05 0.53
N ARG A 144 2.12 10.26 0.44
CA ARG A 144 1.80 9.56 -0.81
C ARG A 144 1.50 10.50 -1.96
N ARG A 145 0.77 11.59 -1.72
CA ARG A 145 0.48 12.60 -2.76
C ARG A 145 1.77 13.22 -3.28
N GLU A 146 2.67 13.63 -2.38
CA GLU A 146 3.97 14.19 -2.75
C GLU A 146 4.84 13.18 -3.52
N LEU A 147 4.78 11.90 -3.14
CA LEU A 147 5.43 10.81 -3.86
C LEU A 147 4.88 10.73 -5.29
N LEU A 148 3.56 10.71 -5.47
CA LEU A 148 2.90 10.64 -6.77
C LEU A 148 3.27 11.84 -7.67
N GLU A 149 3.23 13.06 -7.14
CA GLU A 149 3.62 14.27 -7.87
C GLU A 149 5.09 14.22 -8.28
N THR A 150 5.96 13.77 -7.39
CA THR A 150 7.40 13.60 -7.68
C THR A 150 7.61 12.52 -8.73
N LEU A 151 6.88 11.40 -8.67
CA LEU A 151 6.93 10.34 -9.67
C LEU A 151 6.51 10.84 -11.04
N GLN A 152 5.42 11.60 -11.13
CA GLN A 152 4.97 12.22 -12.37
C GLN A 152 6.03 13.16 -12.95
N ALA A 153 6.67 13.98 -12.12
CA ALA A 153 7.73 14.88 -12.58
C ALA A 153 8.96 14.13 -13.11
N VAL A 154 9.37 13.04 -12.46
CA VAL A 154 10.48 12.18 -12.92
C VAL A 154 10.13 11.49 -14.23
N LEU A 155 8.91 10.96 -14.35
CA LEU A 155 8.45 10.26 -15.55
C LEU A 155 8.34 11.20 -16.76
N LYS A 156 7.82 12.43 -16.58
CA LYS A 156 7.75 13.45 -17.65
C LYS A 156 9.13 13.81 -18.18
N ARG A 157 10.09 14.10 -17.30
CA ARG A 157 11.49 14.38 -17.69
C ARG A 157 12.15 13.24 -18.48
N GLY A 158 11.74 12.00 -18.21
CA GLY A 158 12.22 10.83 -18.95
C GLY A 158 11.53 10.61 -20.30
N LEU A 159 10.35 11.18 -20.53
CA LEU A 159 9.65 11.19 -21.82
C LEU A 159 10.10 12.34 -22.72
N ASP A 160 10.50 13.47 -22.13
CA ASP A 160 11.01 14.64 -22.84
C ASP A 160 12.51 14.55 -23.18
N SER A 161 13.16 13.42 -22.86
CA SER A 161 14.56 13.15 -23.22
C SER A 161 14.64 12.64 -24.67
N PRO A 162 15.50 13.21 -25.54
CA PRO A 162 15.50 12.96 -26.99
C PRO A 162 16.06 11.57 -27.40
N LEU A 163 15.90 10.55 -26.57
CA LEU A 163 16.35 9.17 -26.82
C LEU A 163 15.20 8.16 -26.92
N PHE A 164 14.00 8.62 -27.32
CA PHE A 164 12.94 7.76 -27.87
C PHE A 164 12.49 8.28 -29.23
#